data_AF-A0A946VVZ1-F1
#
_entry.id   AF-A0A946VVZ1-F1
#
_cell.length_a   1.000
_cell.length_b   1.000
_cell.length_c   1.000
_cell.angle_alpha   90.00
_cell.angle_beta   90.00
_cell.angle_gamma   90.00
#
_symmetry.space_group_name_H-M   'P 1'
#
loop_
_entity.id
_entity.type
_entity.pdbx_description
1 polymer ?
#
loop_
_entity_poly.entity_id
_entity_poly.type
_entity_poly.pdbx_seq_one_letter_code
_entity_poly.pdbx_strand_id
1 'polypeptide(L)'
;MPLRYLALAVALLPFAAANLSYLISASQGFVEWCVPYWQGCTSISAAGRHGAAYFVFKALMIPAAVLSALYWLAKFRWLSHLQNAAGHAGHAVPLVCLSMGCVAAVGLVLYATV
;
A
#
# COMPACT_ATOMS: atom_id res chain seq x y z
N MET A 1 -3.13 17.09 9.39
CA MET A 1 -1.99 16.16 9.58
C MET A 1 -0.83 16.59 8.69
N PRO A 2 0.41 16.66 9.21
CA PRO A 2 1.56 16.91 8.34
C PRO A 2 1.76 15.72 7.39
N LEU A 3 2.03 16.01 6.11
CA LEU A 3 2.07 15.04 5.00
C LEU A 3 3.03 13.86 5.25
N ARG A 4 4.05 14.08 6.09
CA ARG A 4 5.03 13.08 6.52
C ARG A 4 4.41 11.87 7.23
N TYR A 5 3.42 12.07 8.11
CA TYR A 5 2.81 10.94 8.83
C TYR A 5 1.92 10.11 7.90
N LEU A 6 1.28 10.76 6.93
CA LEU A 6 0.53 10.07 5.89
C LEU A 6 1.46 9.22 5.02
N ALA A 7 2.60 9.78 4.60
CA ALA A 7 3.61 9.03 3.84
C ALA A 7 4.17 7.83 4.62
N LEU A 8 4.48 8.02 5.91
CA LEU A 8 4.93 6.94 6.78
C LEU A 8 3.85 5.86 6.93
N ALA A 9 2.59 6.23 7.13
CA ALA A 9 1.49 5.28 7.24
C ALA A 9 1.32 4.46 5.94
N VAL A 10 1.39 5.11 4.78
CA VAL A 10 1.30 4.43 3.47
C VAL A 10 2.44 3.42 3.27
N ALA A 11 3.63 3.67 3.82
CA ALA A 11 4.76 2.75 3.72
C ALA A 11 4.73 1.62 4.78
N LEU A 12 4.48 1.98 6.05
CA LEU A 12 4.58 1.06 7.17
C LEU A 12 3.42 0.07 7.21
N LEU A 13 2.23 0.47 6.77
CA LEU A 13 1.03 -0.35 6.94
C LEU A 13 1.02 -1.59 6.01
N PRO A 14 1.35 -1.49 4.70
CA PRO A 14 1.57 -2.67 3.85
C PRO A 14 2.74 -3.53 4.31
N PHE A 15 3.81 -2.91 4.82
CA PHE A 15 4.97 -3.63 5.34
C PHE A 15 4.60 -4.47 6.57
N ALA A 16 3.86 -3.88 7.51
CA ALA A 16 3.34 -4.58 8.68
C ALA A 16 2.38 -5.68 8.27
N ALA A 17 1.47 -5.42 7.32
CA ALA A 17 0.53 -6.41 6.80
C ALA A 17 1.25 -7.65 6.24
N ALA A 18 2.27 -7.48 5.40
CA ALA A 18 3.03 -8.58 4.84
C ALA A 18 3.75 -9.42 5.93
N ASN A 19 4.41 -8.76 6.89
CA ASN A 19 5.15 -9.44 7.95
C ASN A 19 4.22 -10.15 8.96
N LEU A 20 3.12 -9.51 9.36
CA LEU A 20 2.14 -10.11 10.26
C LEU A 20 1.44 -11.30 9.61
N SER A 21 1.01 -11.17 8.35
CA SER A 21 0.43 -12.29 7.62
C SER A 21 1.42 -13.44 7.48
N TYR A 22 2.70 -13.18 7.22
CA TYR A 22 3.74 -14.20 7.22
C TYR A 22 3.85 -14.93 8.57
N LEU A 23 4.02 -14.20 9.67
CA LEU A 23 4.18 -14.79 11.00
C LEU A 23 2.98 -15.65 11.41
N ILE A 24 1.77 -15.15 11.14
CA ILE A 24 0.53 -15.90 11.43
C ILE A 24 0.47 -17.16 10.56
N SER A 25 0.74 -17.03 9.27
CA SER A 25 0.67 -18.15 8.32
C SER A 25 1.69 -19.24 8.64
N ALA A 26 2.92 -18.86 9.00
CA ALA A 26 3.96 -19.78 9.43
C ALA A 26 3.58 -20.47 10.76
N SER A 27 3.04 -19.72 11.72
CA SER A 27 2.57 -20.28 13.00
C SER A 27 1.42 -21.28 12.85
N GLN A 28 0.61 -21.14 11.80
CA GLN A 28 -0.50 -22.03 11.48
C GLN A 28 -0.11 -23.17 10.53
N GLY A 29 1.17 -23.24 10.12
CA GLY A 29 1.70 -24.29 9.24
C GLY A 29 1.31 -24.16 7.77
N PHE A 30 0.81 -23.00 7.33
CA PHE A 30 0.46 -22.76 5.93
C PHE A 30 1.67 -22.40 5.04
N VAL A 31 2.75 -21.88 5.64
CA VAL A 31 4.01 -21.56 4.96
C VAL A 31 5.19 -21.99 5.83
N GLU A 32 6.37 -22.14 5.23
CA GLU A 32 7.58 -22.52 5.94
C GLU A 32 8.11 -21.42 6.88
N TRP A 33 8.67 -21.84 8.01
CA TRP A 33 9.44 -20.97 8.90
C TRP A 33 10.81 -20.72 8.29
N CYS A 34 11.02 -19.52 7.76
CA CYS A 34 12.24 -19.06 7.14
C CYS A 34 12.33 -17.53 7.29
N VAL A 35 13.39 -16.91 6.81
CA VAL A 35 13.45 -15.45 6.66
C VAL A 35 13.16 -15.09 5.19
N PRO A 36 11.94 -14.62 4.85
CA PRO A 36 11.51 -14.51 3.45
C PRO A 36 12.39 -13.61 2.59
N TYR A 37 12.96 -12.56 3.20
CA TYR A 37 13.82 -11.58 2.51
C TYR A 37 15.17 -12.14 2.05
N TRP A 38 15.64 -13.23 2.66
CA TRP A 38 16.91 -13.87 2.29
C TRP A 38 16.70 -15.22 1.61
N GLN A 39 15.70 -15.97 2.05
CA GLN A 39 15.50 -17.36 1.61
C GLN A 39 14.41 -17.52 0.56
N GLY A 40 13.48 -16.56 0.43
CA GLY A 40 12.43 -16.60 -0.60
C GLY A 40 11.46 -17.78 -0.47
N CYS A 41 11.29 -18.39 0.72
CA CYS A 41 10.45 -19.58 0.91
C CYS A 41 8.95 -19.35 0.64
N THR A 42 8.49 -18.09 0.60
CA THR A 42 7.09 -17.76 0.35
C THR A 42 6.94 -16.39 -0.28
N SER A 43 5.78 -16.14 -0.88
CA SER A 43 5.39 -14.82 -1.38
C SER A 43 4.40 -14.15 -0.43
N ILE A 44 4.29 -12.81 -0.50
CA ILE A 44 3.29 -12.04 0.27
C ILE A 44 1.88 -12.58 0.01
N SER A 45 1.57 -12.87 -1.25
CA SER A 45 0.29 -13.45 -1.66
C SER A 45 0.03 -14.78 -0.97
N ALA A 46 1.00 -15.71 -1.00
CA ALA A 46 0.84 -17.05 -0.41
C ALA A 46 0.66 -16.98 1.11
N ALA A 47 1.43 -16.11 1.79
CA ALA A 47 1.33 -15.91 3.23
C ALA A 47 -0.06 -15.39 3.66
N GLY A 48 -0.69 -14.51 2.86
CA GLY A 48 -1.98 -13.89 3.17
C GLY A 48 -3.23 -14.64 2.70
N ARG A 49 -3.15 -15.88 2.20
CA ARG A 49 -4.31 -16.56 1.58
C ARG A 49 -5.12 -17.49 2.49
N HIS A 50 -4.55 -17.93 3.61
CA HIS A 50 -5.13 -19.00 4.42
C HIS A 50 -5.24 -18.61 5.90
N GLY A 51 -6.16 -19.28 6.61
CA GLY A 51 -6.34 -19.13 8.05
C GLY A 51 -6.62 -17.70 8.51
N ALA A 52 -6.09 -17.35 9.67
CA ALA A 52 -6.27 -16.00 10.24
C ALA A 52 -5.45 -14.93 9.49
N ALA A 53 -4.35 -15.34 8.83
CA ALA A 53 -3.50 -14.44 8.05
C ALA A 53 -4.26 -13.76 6.91
N TYR A 54 -5.26 -14.44 6.34
CA TYR A 54 -6.17 -13.90 5.33
C TYR A 54 -6.96 -12.69 5.82
N PHE A 55 -7.61 -12.81 6.97
CA PHE A 55 -8.41 -11.70 7.52
C PHE A 55 -7.53 -10.53 7.93
N VAL A 56 -6.36 -10.80 8.54
CA VAL A 56 -5.39 -9.77 8.92
C VAL A 56 -4.83 -9.05 7.69
N PHE A 57 -4.53 -9.79 6.61
CA PHE A 57 -4.04 -9.20 5.38
C PHE A 57 -5.05 -8.21 4.79
N LYS A 58 -6.32 -8.61 4.67
CA LYS A 58 -7.39 -7.72 4.16
C LYS A 58 -7.64 -6.53 5.08
N ALA A 59 -7.70 -6.78 6.38
CA ALA A 59 -7.95 -5.75 7.39
C ALA A 59 -6.89 -4.64 7.37
N LEU A 60 -5.65 -4.94 6.94
CA LEU A 60 -4.58 -3.95 6.82
C LEU A 60 -4.44 -3.41 5.39
N MET A 61 -4.43 -4.26 4.36
CA MET A 61 -4.20 -3.81 2.98
C MET A 61 -5.32 -2.92 2.42
N ILE A 62 -6.59 -3.14 2.82
CA ILE A 62 -7.70 -2.29 2.37
C ILE A 62 -7.55 -0.85 2.92
N PRO A 63 -7.34 -0.63 4.23
CA PRO A 63 -6.99 0.69 4.74
C PRO A 63 -5.73 1.28 4.11
N ALA A 64 -4.71 0.46 3.82
CA ALA A 64 -3.50 0.94 3.15
C ALA A 64 -3.81 1.54 1.77
N ALA A 65 -4.72 0.91 1.01
CA ALA A 65 -5.16 1.42 -0.28
C ALA A 65 -5.89 2.76 -0.16
N VAL A 66 -6.75 2.91 0.86
CA VAL A 66 -7.43 4.19 1.16
C VAL A 66 -6.42 5.28 1.50
N LEU A 67 -5.45 4.98 2.37
CA LEU A 67 -4.39 5.93 2.72
C LEU A 67 -3.53 6.32 1.51
N SER A 68 -3.24 5.37 0.62
CA SER A 68 -2.52 5.63 -0.64
C SER A 68 -3.30 6.60 -1.53
N ALA A 69 -4.60 6.40 -1.71
CA ALA A 69 -5.45 7.33 -2.48
C ALA A 69 -5.47 8.74 -1.87
N LEU A 70 -5.59 8.85 -0.54
CA LEU A 70 -5.53 10.14 0.17
C LEU A 70 -4.16 10.82 0.02
N TYR A 71 -3.08 10.03 0.04
CA TYR A 71 -1.72 10.54 -0.18
C TYR A 71 -1.56 11.12 -1.59
N TRP A 72 -2.06 10.44 -2.62
CA TRP A 72 -2.00 10.94 -3.99
C TRP A 72 -2.89 12.18 -4.21
N LEU A 73 -4.04 12.27 -3.56
CA LEU A 73 -4.87 13.48 -3.56
C LEU A 73 -4.14 14.67 -2.93
N ALA A 74 -3.45 14.45 -1.80
CA ALA A 74 -2.67 15.50 -1.16
C ALA A 74 -1.45 15.90 -2.01
N LYS A 75 -0.79 14.94 -2.68
CA LYS A 75 0.29 15.19 -3.65
C LYS A 75 -0.18 15.99 -4.85
N PHE A 76 -1.39 15.72 -5.38
CA PHE A 76 -2.00 16.50 -6.44
C PHE A 76 -2.09 17.98 -6.04
N ARG A 77 -2.69 18.27 -4.87
CA ARG A 77 -2.83 19.65 -4.38
C ARG A 77 -1.48 20.35 -4.19
N TRP A 78 -0.50 19.63 -3.64
CA TRP A 78 0.85 20.17 -3.44
C TRP A 78 1.55 20.46 -4.77
N LEU A 79 1.48 19.55 -5.74
CA LEU A 79 2.11 19.73 -7.04
C LEU A 79 1.45 20.86 -7.86
N SER A 80 0.12 20.93 -7.85
CA SER A 80 -0.62 22.04 -8.49
C SER A 80 -0.22 23.39 -7.90
N HIS A 81 -0.05 23.47 -6.58
CA HIS A 81 0.42 24.70 -5.93
C HIS A 81 1.85 25.09 -6.37
N LEU A 82 2.75 24.12 -6.47
CA LEU A 82 4.12 24.37 -6.95
C LEU A 82 4.17 24.81 -8.42
N GLN A 83 3.36 24.20 -9.28
CA GLN A 83 3.30 24.56 -10.70
C GLN A 83 2.76 25.98 -10.89
N ASN A 84 1.70 26.34 -10.17
CA ASN A 84 1.17 27.70 -10.19
C ASN A 84 2.20 28.72 -9.70
N ALA A 85 2.93 28.41 -8.62
CA ALA A 85 4.01 29.26 -8.12
C ALA A 85 5.18 29.39 -9.12
N ALA A 86 5.42 28.36 -9.93
CA ALA A 86 6.43 28.35 -11.00
C ALA A 86 5.94 28.93 -12.33
N GLY A 87 4.75 29.54 -12.39
CA GLY A 87 4.19 30.13 -13.61
C GLY A 87 3.70 29.13 -14.66
N HIS A 88 3.58 27.84 -14.30
CA HIS A 88 3.08 26.80 -15.19
C HIS A 88 1.56 26.64 -14.99
N ALA A 89 0.76 27.00 -16.00
CA ALA A 89 -0.71 26.91 -15.95
C ALA A 89 -1.28 25.49 -16.18
N GLY A 90 -0.42 24.51 -16.46
CA GLY A 90 -0.83 23.16 -16.87
C GLY A 90 -1.02 22.19 -15.70
N HIS A 91 -2.19 21.57 -15.60
CA HIS A 91 -2.51 20.55 -14.58
C HIS A 91 -2.21 19.11 -15.02
N ALA A 92 -1.54 18.92 -16.16
CA ALA A 92 -1.32 17.59 -16.74
C ALA A 92 -0.52 16.67 -15.80
N VAL A 93 0.61 17.14 -15.26
CA VAL A 93 1.49 16.33 -14.40
C VAL A 93 0.79 15.93 -13.08
N PRO A 94 0.15 16.84 -12.31
CA PRO A 94 -0.63 16.45 -11.15
C PRO A 94 -1.71 15.42 -11.47
N LEU A 95 -2.43 15.60 -12.59
CA LEU A 95 -3.53 14.72 -12.97
C LEU A 95 -3.04 13.30 -13.29
N VAL A 96 -1.91 13.18 -14.01
CA VAL A 96 -1.27 11.89 -14.30
C VAL A 96 -0.78 11.22 -13.02
N CYS A 97 -0.14 11.96 -12.12
CA CYS A 97 0.28 11.41 -10.83
C CYS A 97 -0.91 10.92 -10.00
N LEU A 98 -2.00 11.69 -9.96
CA LEU A 98 -3.22 11.30 -9.26
C LEU A 98 -3.86 10.05 -9.88
N SER A 99 -3.96 9.98 -11.21
CA SER A 99 -4.57 8.84 -11.89
C SER A 99 -3.78 7.56 -11.64
N MET A 100 -2.45 7.60 -11.76
CA MET A 100 -1.60 6.45 -11.42
C MET A 100 -1.78 6.02 -9.96
N GLY A 101 -1.89 6.99 -9.04
CA GLY A 101 -2.16 6.72 -7.64
C GLY A 101 -3.50 6.05 -7.38
N CYS A 102 -4.57 6.52 -8.01
CA CYS A 102 -5.89 5.92 -7.94
C CYS A 102 -5.91 4.51 -8.53
N VAL A 103 -5.28 4.30 -9.69
CA VAL A 103 -5.14 2.98 -10.31
C VAL A 103 -4.40 2.02 -9.39
N ALA A 104 -3.30 2.46 -8.76
CA ALA A 104 -2.57 1.66 -7.79
C ALA A 104 -3.43 1.30 -6.56
N ALA A 105 -4.21 2.25 -6.03
CA ALA A 105 -5.11 1.99 -4.90
C ALA A 105 -6.21 0.99 -5.25
N VAL A 106 -6.86 1.14 -6.42
CA VAL A 106 -7.86 0.19 -6.90
C VAL A 106 -7.24 -1.19 -7.12
N GLY A 107 -6.08 -1.25 -7.77
CA GLY A 107 -5.33 -2.50 -7.95
C GLY A 107 -5.01 -3.19 -6.62
N LEU A 108 -4.61 -2.43 -5.59
CA LEU A 108 -4.33 -2.96 -4.26
C LEU A 108 -5.59 -3.51 -3.57
N VAL A 109 -6.73 -2.82 -3.68
CA VAL A 109 -8.01 -3.34 -3.16
C VAL A 109 -8.40 -4.63 -3.87
N LEU A 110 -8.37 -4.65 -5.21
CA LEU A 110 -8.69 -5.83 -6.00
C LEU A 110 -7.79 -7.00 -5.61
N TYR A 111 -6.48 -6.78 -5.55
CA TYR A 111 -5.50 -7.77 -5.12
C TYR A 111 -5.77 -8.29 -3.70
N ALA A 112 -6.12 -7.41 -2.76
CA ALA A 112 -6.46 -7.82 -1.40
C ALA A 112 -7.78 -8.59 -1.34
N THR A 113 -8.70 -8.40 -2.30
CA THR A 113 -10.02 -9.05 -2.27
C THR A 113 -10.08 -10.40 -2.97
N VAL A 114 -9.20 -10.68 -3.94
CA VAL A 114 -9.17 -11.91 -4.79
C VAL A 114 -8.31 -13.01 -4.19
#